data_AF-A0A915WRM8-F1
#
_entry.id   AF-A0A915WRM8-F1
#
_cell.length_a   1.000
_cell.length_b   1.000
_cell.length_c   1.000
_cell.angle_alpha   90.00
_cell.angle_beta   90.00
_cell.angle_gamma   90.00
#
_symmetry.space_group_name_H-M   'P 1'
#
loop_
_entity.id
_entity.type
_entity.pdbx_description
1 polymer ?
#
loop_
_entity_poly.entity_id
_entity_poly.type
_entity_poly.pdbx_seq_one_letter_code
_entity_poly.pdbx_strand_id
1 'polypeptide(L)'
;MKNRSQGLPLNVIVLAIIAILVLVFLILIFTGGLGRFTTGISSTGPTTQQINSTQCAEYAGTVLSEIESSTDPNTQIDLFSSSSYCSYSCYNTYPQSFTLSNGSTIVCNSGGCQLDGQGSNLCSATG
;
A
#
# COMPACT_ATOMS: atom_id res chain seq x y z
N MET A 1 -24.64 46.95 48.19
CA MET A 1 -25.02 46.16 46.99
C MET A 1 -24.48 44.75 47.17
N LYS A 2 -25.34 43.76 47.38
CA LYS A 2 -24.94 42.38 47.68
C LYS A 2 -24.89 41.64 46.35
N ASN A 3 -23.69 41.43 45.81
CA ASN A 3 -23.48 40.70 44.56
C ASN A 3 -24.01 39.28 44.72
N ARG A 4 -25.18 38.99 44.11
CA ARG A 4 -25.71 37.63 43.98
C ARG A 4 -24.87 36.93 42.93
N SER A 5 -23.81 36.27 43.37
CA SER A 5 -23.24 35.17 42.59
C SER A 5 -24.33 34.09 42.55
N GLN A 6 -25.14 34.10 41.49
CA GLN A 6 -25.91 32.95 41.08
C GLN A 6 -24.88 31.91 40.66
N GLY A 7 -24.37 31.16 41.64
CA GLY A 7 -23.56 29.98 41.36
C GLY A 7 -24.39 29.09 40.46
N LEU A 8 -23.93 28.90 39.22
CA LEU A 8 -24.57 27.93 38.35
C LEU A 8 -24.62 26.61 39.14
N PRO A 9 -25.77 25.90 39.11
CA PRO A 9 -25.92 24.67 39.85
C PRO A 9 -24.73 23.77 39.54
N LEU A 10 -24.11 23.19 40.57
CA LEU A 10 -22.87 22.40 40.42
C LEU A 10 -23.03 21.31 39.35
N ASN A 11 -24.24 20.74 39.23
CA ASN A 11 -24.63 19.79 38.18
C ASN A 11 -24.43 20.31 36.75
N VAL A 12 -24.66 21.60 36.50
CA VAL A 12 -24.46 22.23 35.18
C VAL A 12 -22.97 22.31 34.83
N ILE A 13 -22.14 22.60 35.82
CA ILE A 13 -20.67 22.64 35.65
C ILE A 13 -20.16 21.22 35.32
N VAL A 14 -20.66 20.21 36.03
CA VAL A 14 -20.30 18.81 35.77
C VAL A 14 -20.75 18.36 34.38
N LEU A 15 -21.98 18.69 33.97
CA LEU A 15 -22.49 18.38 32.62
C LEU A 15 -21.67 19.06 31.53
N ALA A 16 -21.27 20.32 31.73
CA ALA A 16 -20.46 21.06 30.76
C ALA A 16 -19.09 20.41 30.54
N ILE A 17 -18.43 19.93 31.61
CA ILE A 17 -17.13 19.24 31.50
C ILE A 17 -17.27 17.93 30.74
N ILE A 18 -18.29 17.12 31.04
CA ILE A 18 -18.54 15.84 30.34
C ILE A 18 -18.79 16.10 28.85
N ALA A 19 -19.60 17.10 28.51
CA ALA A 19 -19.90 17.45 27.13
C ALA A 19 -18.64 17.88 26.35
N ILE A 20 -17.75 18.66 26.97
CA ILE A 20 -16.48 19.08 26.37
C ILE A 20 -15.57 17.86 26.12
N LEU A 21 -15.45 16.94 27.08
CA LEU A 21 -14.65 15.72 26.90
C LEU A 21 -15.16 14.88 25.72
N VAL A 22 -16.47 14.64 25.66
CA VAL A 22 -17.09 13.89 24.55
C VAL A 22 -16.83 14.59 23.21
N LEU A 23 -16.98 15.91 23.14
CA LEU A 23 -16.73 16.68 21.92
C LEU A 23 -15.27 16.54 21.45
N VAL A 24 -14.30 16.60 22.36
CA VAL A 24 -12.87 16.41 22.04
C VAL A 24 -12.61 14.99 21.52
N PHE A 25 -13.18 13.96 22.14
CA PHE A 25 -13.05 12.59 21.64
C PHE A 25 -13.66 12.42 20.24
N LEU A 26 -14.84 13.00 19.99
CA LEU A 26 -15.47 12.95 18.67
C LEU A 26 -14.61 13.64 17.61
N ILE A 27 -14.05 14.81 17.89
CA ILE A 27 -13.14 15.51 16.96
C ILE A 27 -11.88 14.66 16.70
N LEU A 28 -11.26 14.08 17.72
CA LEU A 28 -10.07 13.23 17.54
C LEU A 28 -10.36 11.96 16.70
N ILE A 29 -11.56 11.40 16.81
CA ILE A 29 -12.01 10.26 16.00
C ILE A 29 -12.30 10.70 14.56
N PHE A 30 -13.14 11.73 14.36
CA PHE A 30 -13.58 12.19 13.04
C PHE A 30 -12.50 12.91 12.24
N THR A 31 -11.58 13.64 12.90
CA THR A 31 -10.42 14.28 12.27
C THR A 31 -9.28 13.28 11.99
N GLY A 32 -9.48 12.00 12.29
CA GLY A 32 -8.55 10.92 11.92
C GLY A 32 -7.33 10.77 12.82
N GLY A 33 -7.30 11.44 13.98
CA GLY A 33 -6.23 11.31 14.98
C GLY A 33 -6.10 9.88 15.53
N LEU A 34 -7.21 9.14 15.61
CA LEU A 34 -7.22 7.73 16.01
C LEU A 34 -7.15 6.75 14.82
N GLY A 35 -7.56 7.17 13.61
CA GLY A 35 -7.46 6.35 12.40
C GLY A 35 -6.03 6.13 11.90
N ARG A 36 -5.09 6.99 12.32
CA ARG A 36 -3.66 6.85 12.01
C ARG A 36 -2.93 5.83 12.89
N PHE A 37 -3.47 5.49 14.06
CA PHE A 37 -2.85 4.49 14.95
C PHE A 37 -3.28 3.06 14.60
N THR A 38 -4.43 2.84 13.99
CA THR A 38 -4.81 1.51 13.45
C THR A 38 -4.06 1.16 12.17
N THR A 39 -3.40 2.11 11.51
CA THR A 39 -2.41 1.82 10.45
C THR A 39 -1.10 1.25 11.02
N GLY A 40 -0.85 1.40 12.33
CA GLY A 40 0.40 0.98 12.99
C GLY A 40 0.35 -0.32 13.79
N ILE A 41 -0.84 -0.86 14.11
CA ILE A 41 -0.99 -2.17 14.79
C ILE A 41 -1.15 -3.31 13.76
N SER A 42 -0.44 -3.18 12.65
CA SER A 42 -0.03 -4.30 11.79
C SER A 42 1.48 -4.47 11.84
N SER A 43 2.11 -4.14 12.98
CA SER A 43 3.51 -4.51 13.22
C SER A 43 3.57 -5.98 13.60
N THR A 44 3.53 -6.84 12.58
CA THR A 44 4.21 -8.13 12.61
C THR A 44 5.34 -8.07 11.59
N GLY A 45 6.39 -7.31 11.93
CA GLY A 45 7.71 -7.37 11.31
C GLY A 45 7.85 -6.80 9.89
N PRO A 46 9.00 -6.16 9.56
CA PRO A 46 9.42 -6.04 8.18
C PRO A 46 9.88 -7.42 7.68
N THR A 47 8.94 -8.33 7.44
CA THR A 47 9.16 -9.42 6.49
C THR A 47 8.93 -8.87 5.10
N THR A 48 9.75 -9.31 4.16
CA THR A 48 9.93 -8.91 2.77
C THR A 48 8.69 -8.85 1.85
N GLN A 49 7.45 -8.84 2.35
CA GLN A 49 6.23 -8.99 1.54
C GLN A 49 4.98 -8.25 2.09
N GLN A 50 5.09 -6.97 2.43
CA GLN A 50 3.89 -6.14 2.66
C GLN A 50 3.85 -4.93 1.73
N ILE A 51 4.17 -5.16 0.46
CA ILE A 51 3.90 -4.17 -0.57
C ILE A 51 2.42 -4.26 -0.90
N ASN A 52 1.73 -3.15 -0.67
CA ASN A 52 0.31 -3.02 -0.90
C ASN A 52 0.03 -3.23 -2.40
N SER A 53 -1.12 -3.81 -2.76
CA SER A 53 -1.47 -4.05 -4.18
C SER A 53 -1.37 -2.79 -5.04
N THR A 54 -1.61 -1.61 -4.43
CA THR A 54 -1.45 -0.30 -5.05
C THR A 54 -0.01 0.01 -5.49
N GLN A 55 0.99 -0.30 -4.66
CA GLN A 55 2.40 -0.10 -5.02
C GLN A 55 2.84 -1.10 -6.09
N CYS A 56 2.36 -2.35 -6.02
CA CYS A 56 2.65 -3.33 -7.07
C CYS A 56 2.03 -2.95 -8.43
N ALA A 57 0.86 -2.30 -8.42
CA ALA A 57 0.28 -1.76 -9.65
C ALA A 57 1.12 -0.61 -10.22
N GLU A 58 1.70 0.24 -9.36
CA GLU A 58 2.62 1.30 -9.78
C GLU A 58 3.91 0.72 -10.38
N TYR A 59 4.53 -0.26 -9.73
CA TYR A 59 5.70 -0.96 -10.27
C TYR A 59 5.41 -1.71 -11.57
N ALA A 60 4.22 -2.31 -11.72
CA ALA A 60 3.82 -2.88 -13.00
C ALA A 60 3.72 -1.82 -14.10
N GLY A 61 3.23 -0.63 -13.78
CA GLY A 61 3.18 0.50 -14.71
C GLY A 61 4.56 1.00 -15.14
N THR A 62 5.51 1.12 -14.19
CA THR A 62 6.89 1.53 -14.53
C THR A 62 7.59 0.51 -15.40
N VAL A 63 7.44 -0.78 -15.07
CA VAL A 63 8.00 -1.89 -15.86
C VAL A 63 7.46 -1.91 -17.27
N LEU A 64 6.16 -1.67 -17.44
CA LEU A 64 5.56 -1.57 -18.77
C LEU A 64 6.22 -0.44 -19.59
N SER A 65 6.43 0.73 -18.99
CA SER A 65 7.09 1.86 -19.68
C SER A 65 8.56 1.57 -20.04
N GLU A 66 9.28 0.84 -19.18
CA GLU A 66 10.67 0.44 -19.43
C GLU A 66 10.77 -0.59 -20.54
N ILE A 67 9.87 -1.58 -20.56
CA ILE A 67 9.77 -2.57 -21.64
C ILE A 67 9.43 -1.87 -22.96
N GLU A 68 8.48 -0.95 -22.98
CA GLU A 68 8.10 -0.20 -24.17
C GLU A 68 9.21 0.73 -24.68
N SER A 69 10.17 1.12 -23.82
CA SER A 69 11.31 1.93 -24.23
C SER A 69 12.31 1.18 -25.12
N SER A 70 12.27 -0.15 -25.13
CA SER A 70 13.21 -1.01 -25.87
C SER A 70 12.49 -1.82 -26.94
N THR A 71 13.11 -1.97 -28.11
CA THR A 71 12.58 -2.83 -29.19
C THR A 71 13.13 -4.25 -29.17
N ASP A 72 14.17 -4.51 -28.38
CA ASP A 72 14.84 -5.82 -28.34
C ASP A 72 14.24 -6.71 -27.23
N PRO A 73 13.72 -7.90 -27.54
CA PRO A 73 13.03 -8.74 -26.54
C PRO A 73 13.96 -9.24 -25.44
N ASN A 74 15.26 -9.43 -25.73
CA ASN A 74 16.23 -9.89 -24.72
C ASN A 74 16.52 -8.80 -23.67
N THR A 75 16.60 -7.53 -24.07
CA THR A 75 16.77 -6.41 -23.14
C THR A 75 15.49 -6.12 -22.37
N GLN A 76 14.32 -6.30 -22.98
CA GLN A 76 13.03 -6.23 -22.30
C GLN A 76 12.91 -7.29 -21.18
N ILE A 77 13.38 -8.51 -21.42
CA ILE A 77 13.43 -9.59 -20.40
C ILE A 77 14.38 -9.20 -19.26
N ASP A 78 15.55 -8.65 -19.57
CA ASP A 78 16.54 -8.23 -18.57
C ASP A 78 16.01 -7.09 -17.69
N LEU A 79 15.43 -6.05 -18.32
CA LEU A 79 14.73 -4.95 -17.64
C LEU A 79 13.59 -5.46 -16.75
N PHE A 80 12.79 -6.40 -17.25
CA PHE A 80 11.72 -7.01 -16.46
C PHE A 80 12.27 -7.77 -15.25
N SER A 81 13.28 -8.63 -15.45
CA SER A 81 13.84 -9.49 -14.41
C SER A 81 14.51 -8.71 -13.27
N SER A 82 15.13 -7.57 -13.62
CA SER A 82 15.78 -6.65 -12.67
C SER A 82 14.83 -5.61 -12.08
N SER A 83 13.54 -5.63 -12.46
CA SER A 83 12.59 -4.62 -12.03
C SER A 83 12.21 -4.72 -10.54
N SER A 84 11.67 -3.61 -10.03
CA SER A 84 11.03 -3.56 -8.72
C SER A 84 9.87 -4.55 -8.61
N TYR A 85 9.15 -4.82 -9.70
CA TYR A 85 8.04 -5.79 -9.69
C TYR A 85 8.52 -7.21 -9.35
N CYS A 86 9.66 -7.64 -9.92
CA CYS A 86 10.30 -8.91 -9.57
C CYS A 86 10.97 -8.89 -8.19
N SER A 87 11.74 -7.84 -7.89
CA SER A 87 12.50 -7.70 -6.64
C SER A 87 11.61 -7.82 -5.39
N TYR A 88 10.40 -7.30 -5.50
CA TYR A 88 9.42 -7.29 -4.42
C TYR A 88 8.39 -8.42 -4.50
N SER A 89 8.58 -9.37 -5.41
CA SER A 89 7.67 -10.50 -5.62
C SER A 89 6.21 -10.08 -5.80
N CYS A 90 5.98 -8.97 -6.53
CA CYS A 90 4.65 -8.39 -6.72
C CYS A 90 3.69 -9.35 -7.45
N TYR A 91 4.22 -10.32 -8.19
CA TYR A 91 3.47 -11.40 -8.83
C TYR A 91 2.62 -12.26 -7.87
N ASN A 92 2.96 -12.29 -6.58
CA ASN A 92 2.19 -13.02 -5.57
C ASN A 92 0.90 -12.29 -5.17
N THR A 93 0.93 -10.96 -5.15
CA THR A 93 -0.17 -10.11 -4.66
C THR A 93 -0.98 -9.50 -5.81
N TYR A 94 -0.33 -9.25 -6.94
CA TYR A 94 -0.90 -8.57 -8.10
C TYR A 94 -0.43 -9.26 -9.40
N PRO A 95 -1.01 -10.42 -9.75
CA PRO A 95 -0.65 -11.16 -10.97
C PRO A 95 -1.02 -10.35 -12.21
N GLN A 96 -0.06 -10.17 -13.12
CA GLN A 96 -0.23 -9.41 -14.35
C GLN A 96 0.54 -10.07 -15.50
N SER A 97 0.13 -9.78 -16.73
CA SER A 97 0.85 -10.17 -17.94
C SER A 97 1.43 -8.96 -18.67
N PHE A 98 2.61 -9.11 -19.25
CA PHE A 98 3.31 -8.08 -20.02
C PHE A 98 3.59 -8.59 -21.42
N THR A 99 3.36 -7.79 -22.45
CA THR A 99 3.62 -8.18 -23.84
C THR A 99 4.92 -7.54 -24.32
N LEU A 100 5.81 -8.35 -24.89
CA LEU A 100 7.07 -7.92 -25.46
C LEU A 100 6.90 -7.44 -26.91
N SER A 101 7.92 -6.73 -27.42
CA SER A 101 7.96 -6.21 -28.79
C SER A 101 7.83 -7.29 -29.86
N ASN A 102 8.25 -8.52 -29.56
CA ASN A 102 8.16 -9.68 -30.45
C ASN A 102 6.80 -10.40 -30.41
N GLY A 103 5.85 -9.92 -29.60
CA GLY A 103 4.53 -10.53 -29.39
C GLY A 103 4.50 -11.67 -28.36
N SER A 104 5.64 -12.06 -27.78
CA SER A 104 5.66 -12.96 -26.62
C SER A 104 5.06 -12.27 -25.39
N THR A 105 4.50 -13.04 -24.47
CA THR A 105 3.95 -12.50 -23.22
C THR A 105 4.68 -13.08 -22.01
N ILE A 106 4.94 -12.26 -20.99
CA ILE A 106 5.37 -12.71 -19.67
C ILE A 106 4.12 -12.80 -18.82
N VAL A 107 3.86 -13.97 -18.24
CA VAL A 107 2.75 -14.23 -17.34
C VAL A 107 3.28 -14.38 -15.93
N CYS A 108 2.78 -13.53 -15.02
CA CYS A 108 3.12 -13.56 -13.60
C CYS A 108 1.97 -14.11 -12.78
N ASN A 109 2.26 -15.15 -12.00
CA ASN A 109 1.33 -15.75 -11.06
C ASN A 109 2.03 -16.01 -9.71
N SER A 110 1.31 -16.61 -8.75
CA SER A 110 1.84 -16.94 -7.42
C SER A 110 3.04 -17.90 -7.41
N GLY A 111 3.45 -18.45 -8.56
CA GLY A 111 4.63 -19.29 -8.73
C GLY A 111 5.83 -18.58 -9.35
N GLY A 112 5.69 -17.30 -9.73
CA GLY A 112 6.71 -16.51 -10.41
C GLY A 112 6.23 -15.92 -11.72
N CYS A 113 7.15 -15.29 -12.43
CA CYS A 113 6.91 -14.73 -13.76
C CYS A 113 7.62 -15.57 -14.80
N GLN A 114 6.93 -15.98 -15.84
CA GLN A 114 7.48 -16.84 -16.90
C GLN A 114 7.02 -16.35 -18.26
N LEU A 115 7.85 -16.54 -19.29
CA LEU A 115 7.41 -16.31 -20.67
C LEU A 115 6.37 -17.38 -21.03
N ASP A 116 5.27 -16.97 -21.64
CA ASP A 116 4.18 -17.87 -22.04
C ASP A 116 4.73 -18.97 -22.96
N GLY A 117 4.62 -20.23 -22.52
CA GLY A 117 5.21 -21.40 -23.18
C GLY A 117 6.67 -21.72 -22.83
N GLN A 118 7.32 -20.98 -21.93
CA GLN A 118 8.68 -21.21 -21.42
C GLN A 118 8.63 -21.41 -19.89
N GLY A 119 9.16 -22.53 -19.39
CA GLY A 119 9.10 -22.88 -17.95
C GLY A 119 10.13 -22.19 -17.05
N SER A 120 10.83 -21.16 -17.54
CA SER A 120 11.86 -20.44 -16.78
C SER A 120 11.27 -19.26 -16.02
N ASN A 121 11.55 -19.17 -14.72
CA ASN A 121 11.15 -18.03 -13.90
C ASN A 121 12.10 -16.85 -14.18
N LEU A 122 11.55 -15.77 -14.72
CA LEU A 122 12.25 -14.52 -15.01
C LEU A 122 12.56 -13.73 -13.74
N CYS A 123 11.68 -13.79 -12.73
CA CYS A 123 11.94 -13.20 -11.43
C CYS A 123 12.76 -14.18 -10.60
N SER A 124 14.03 -14.35 -10.95
CA SER A 124 14.96 -15.05 -10.06
C SER A 124 15.16 -14.18 -8.83
N ALA A 125 14.68 -14.65 -7.68
CA ALA A 125 14.95 -14.02 -6.40
C ALA A 125 16.46 -13.95 -6.21
N THR A 126 17.05 -12.78 -6.45
CA THR A 126 18.37 -12.43 -5.96
C THR A 126 18.27 -12.32 -4.45
N GLY A 127 18.50 -13.46 -3.79
CA GLY A 127 18.85 -13.51 -2.37
C GLY A 127 20.26 -12.98 -2.16
#